data_AF-A0A7T0BWK6-F1
#
_entry.id   AF-A0A7T0BWK6-F1
#
_cell.length_a   1.000
_cell.length_b   1.000
_cell.length_c   1.000
_cell.angle_alpha   90.00
_cell.angle_beta   90.00
_cell.angle_gamma   90.00
#
_symmetry.space_group_name_H-M   'P 1'
#
loop_
_entity.id
_entity.type
_entity.pdbx_description
1 polymer ?
#
loop_
_entity_poly.entity_id
_entity_poly.type
_entity_poly.pdbx_seq_one_letter_code
_entity_poly.pdbx_strand_id
1 'polypeptide(L)'
;MEKIDVKTQIGFNDSEFVSYLKKHSLFVVKIRAWNESQVTINFNDVIRVVDNDVNGISGFFEIIGDSEVLQHALSRLYENVIPSNHPYKCYQFIDIDDNAALEIVCSSIEIFYS
;
A
#
# COMPACT_ATOMS: atom_id res chain seq x y z
N MET A 1 14.38 4.26 7.83
CA MET A 1 12.95 3.92 7.71
C MET A 1 12.83 2.41 7.79
N GLU A 2 12.06 1.89 8.74
CA GLU A 2 11.89 0.45 8.93
C GLU A 2 10.71 -0.03 8.08
N LYS A 3 10.83 -1.22 7.49
CA LYS A 3 9.77 -1.86 6.70
C LYS A 3 9.35 -3.14 7.40
N ILE A 4 8.06 -3.31 7.63
CA ILE A 4 7.48 -4.56 8.12
C ILE A 4 6.76 -5.24 6.96
N ASP A 5 7.18 -6.45 6.64
CA ASP A 5 6.54 -7.32 5.66
C ASP A 5 5.07 -7.56 6.06
N VAL A 6 4.14 -7.20 5.17
CA VAL A 6 2.72 -7.49 5.40
C VAL A 6 2.49 -8.96 5.11
N LYS A 7 2.26 -9.72 6.18
CA LYS A 7 2.08 -11.17 6.08
C LYS A 7 0.86 -11.53 5.26
N THR A 8 1.10 -12.18 4.13
CA THR A 8 0.08 -12.78 3.26
C THR A 8 0.22 -14.30 3.22
N GLN A 9 -0.86 -14.99 2.83
CA GLN A 9 -0.84 -16.44 2.60
C GLN A 9 0.03 -16.83 1.39
N ILE A 10 0.29 -15.87 0.49
CA ILE A 10 1.03 -16.06 -0.76
C ILE A 10 2.08 -14.96 -0.83
N GLY A 11 3.34 -15.33 -1.02
CA GLY A 11 4.43 -14.36 -1.20
C GLY A 11 4.28 -13.59 -2.51
N PHE A 12 4.75 -12.34 -2.52
CA PHE A 12 4.66 -11.47 -3.69
C PHE A 12 5.81 -11.58 -4.67
N ASN A 13 6.82 -12.41 -4.39
CA ASN A 13 7.93 -12.63 -5.33
C ASN A 13 7.38 -13.03 -6.71
N ASP A 14 7.82 -12.32 -7.75
CA ASP A 14 7.40 -12.50 -9.14
C ASP A 14 5.88 -12.36 -9.36
N SER A 15 5.21 -11.46 -8.62
CA SER A 15 3.79 -11.18 -8.80
C SER A 15 3.55 -10.08 -9.83
N GLU A 16 2.44 -10.20 -10.56
CA GLU A 16 1.98 -9.25 -11.55
C GLU A 16 0.95 -8.28 -10.92
N PHE A 17 1.20 -6.98 -11.02
CA PHE A 17 0.17 -5.98 -10.76
C PHE A 17 -0.90 -6.05 -11.85
N VAL A 18 -2.14 -6.32 -11.48
CA VAL A 18 -3.23 -6.49 -12.46
C VAL A 18 -4.00 -5.18 -12.66
N SER A 19 -4.43 -4.55 -11.57
CA SER A 19 -5.21 -3.31 -11.64
C SER A 19 -5.36 -2.67 -10.25
N TYR A 20 -5.69 -1.38 -10.24
CA TYR A 20 -6.32 -0.75 -9.10
C TYR A 20 -7.65 -0.09 -9.46
N LEU A 21 -8.50 0.08 -8.46
CA LEU A 21 -9.74 0.86 -8.55
C LEU A 21 -9.84 1.79 -7.35
N LYS A 22 -10.14 3.07 -7.59
CA LYS A 22 -10.50 4.01 -6.54
C LYS A 22 -12.00 4.27 -6.53
N LYS A 23 -12.66 4.07 -5.38
CA LYS A 23 -14.08 4.40 -5.16
C LYS A 23 -14.25 5.12 -3.83
N HIS A 24 -14.48 6.43 -3.86
CA HIS A 24 -14.49 7.29 -2.67
C HIS A 24 -13.20 7.14 -1.85
N SER A 25 -13.32 6.68 -0.61
CA SER A 25 -12.22 6.44 0.32
C SER A 25 -11.65 5.02 0.25
N LEU A 26 -12.22 4.15 -0.59
CA LEU A 26 -11.71 2.80 -0.83
C LEU A 26 -10.76 2.82 -2.04
N PHE A 27 -9.59 2.21 -1.87
CA PHE A 27 -8.69 1.88 -2.96
C PHE A 27 -8.49 0.36 -2.98
N VAL A 28 -8.71 -0.28 -4.12
CA VAL A 28 -8.63 -1.73 -4.27
C VAL A 28 -7.49 -2.03 -5.21
N VAL A 29 -6.54 -2.86 -4.79
CA VAL A 29 -5.44 -3.37 -5.60
C VAL A 29 -5.66 -4.85 -5.87
N LYS A 30 -5.46 -5.28 -7.12
CA LYS A 30 -5.50 -6.68 -7.51
C LYS A 30 -4.14 -7.11 -8.03
N ILE A 31 -3.65 -8.21 -7.50
CA ILE A 31 -2.35 -8.80 -7.82
C ILE A 31 -2.57 -10.26 -8.20
N ARG A 32 -1.84 -10.71 -9.22
CA ARG A 32 -1.75 -12.13 -9.56
C ARG A 32 -0.39 -12.63 -9.09
N ALA A 33 -0.39 -13.63 -8.22
CA ALA A 33 0.83 -14.27 -7.75
C ALA A 33 1.37 -15.28 -8.78
N TRP A 34 2.62 -15.71 -8.58
CA TRP A 34 3.32 -16.69 -9.44
C TRP A 34 2.59 -18.03 -9.64
N ASN A 35 1.68 -18.38 -8.73
CA ASN A 35 0.88 -19.61 -8.77
C ASN A 35 -0.53 -19.39 -9.34
N GLU A 36 -0.74 -18.31 -10.10
CA GLU A 36 -2.03 -17.87 -10.69
C GLU A 36 -3.11 -17.46 -9.68
N SER A 37 -2.85 -17.56 -8.38
CA SER A 37 -3.79 -17.11 -7.35
C SER A 37 -3.95 -15.59 -7.40
N GLN A 38 -5.16 -15.11 -7.16
CA GLN A 38 -5.41 -13.67 -7.09
C GLN A 38 -5.47 -13.19 -5.65
N VAL A 39 -4.75 -12.10 -5.38
CA VAL A 39 -4.80 -11.38 -4.11
C VAL A 39 -5.49 -10.05 -4.37
N THR A 40 -6.56 -9.79 -3.63
CA THR A 40 -7.23 -8.47 -3.61
C THR A 40 -6.95 -7.81 -2.27
N ILE A 41 -6.41 -6.59 -2.31
CA ILE A 41 -6.12 -5.79 -1.12
C ILE A 41 -7.01 -4.55 -1.15
N ASN A 42 -7.89 -4.44 -0.17
CA ASN A 42 -8.70 -3.27 0.06
C ASN A 42 -7.98 -2.35 1.04
N PHE A 43 -7.78 -1.10 0.66
CA PHE A 43 -7.27 -0.03 1.50
C PHE A 43 -8.42 0.91 1.85
N ASN A 44 -8.74 1.01 3.14
CA ASN A 44 -9.87 1.79 3.64
C ASN A 44 -9.43 3.17 4.14
N ASP A 45 -10.29 4.17 3.99
CA ASP A 45 -10.00 5.57 4.34
C ASP A 45 -8.69 6.09 3.73
N VAL A 46 -8.54 5.93 2.43
CA VAL A 46 -7.33 6.32 1.71
C VAL A 46 -7.28 7.83 1.56
N ILE A 47 -6.20 8.42 2.06
CA ILE A 47 -5.94 9.87 2.01
C ILE A 47 -4.86 10.25 1.00
N ARG A 48 -4.01 9.29 0.59
CA ARG A 48 -2.97 9.51 -0.42
C ARG A 48 -2.64 8.23 -1.16
N VAL A 49 -2.40 8.37 -2.46
CA VAL A 49 -1.83 7.33 -3.33
C VAL A 49 -0.72 8.00 -4.15
N VAL A 50 0.42 7.33 -4.29
CA VAL A 50 1.53 7.70 -5.16
C VAL A 50 1.85 6.51 -6.03
N ASP A 51 1.65 6.66 -7.34
CA ASP A 51 1.89 5.63 -8.34
C ASP A 51 3.16 6.01 -9.11
N ASN A 52 4.20 5.19 -8.97
CA ASN A 52 5.52 5.38 -9.58
C ASN A 52 5.74 4.39 -10.73
N ASP A 53 4.68 4.08 -11.49
CA ASP A 53 4.68 3.12 -12.62
C ASP A 53 4.74 1.65 -12.17
N VAL A 54 3.73 1.26 -11.38
CA VAL A 54 3.62 -0.11 -10.86
C VAL A 54 3.40 -1.14 -11.97
N ASN A 55 4.30 -2.11 -12.04
CA ASN A 55 4.23 -3.25 -12.97
C ASN A 55 4.51 -4.57 -12.24
N GLY A 56 5.76 -5.02 -12.22
CA GLY A 56 6.17 -6.20 -11.44
C GLY A 56 6.24 -5.87 -9.95
N ILE A 57 5.79 -6.80 -9.10
CA ILE A 57 5.86 -6.66 -7.65
C ILE A 57 6.77 -7.76 -7.10
N SER A 58 7.66 -7.37 -6.19
CA SER A 58 8.51 -8.28 -5.41
C SER A 58 8.12 -8.34 -3.93
N GLY A 59 7.43 -7.32 -3.41
CA GLY A 59 7.05 -7.27 -2.01
C GLY A 59 5.97 -6.25 -1.65
N PHE A 60 5.40 -6.43 -0.46
CA PHE A 60 4.39 -5.55 0.12
C PHE A 60 4.67 -5.29 1.60
N PHE A 61 4.84 -4.02 1.97
CA PHE A 61 5.35 -3.62 3.28
C PHE A 61 4.51 -2.51 3.91
N GLU A 62 4.38 -2.55 5.23
CA GLU A 62 4.02 -1.39 6.04
C GLU A 62 5.29 -0.61 6.39
N ILE A 63 5.24 0.70 6.23
CA ILE A 63 6.35 1.60 6.52
C ILE A 63 6.20 2.16 7.92
N ILE A 64 7.19 1.91 8.76
CA ILE A 64 7.22 2.34 10.16
C ILE A 64 8.11 3.57 10.31
N GLY A 65 7.57 4.58 10.99
CA GLY A 65 8.25 5.85 11.27
C GLY A 65 8.00 6.91 10.19
N ASP A 66 9.01 7.73 9.93
CA ASP A 66 8.92 8.93 9.08
C ASP A 66 8.88 8.60 7.57
N SER A 67 7.76 8.07 7.10
CA SER A 67 7.44 8.07 5.67
C SER A 67 7.11 9.49 5.22
N GLU A 68 7.85 10.02 4.24
CA GLU A 68 7.58 11.35 3.66
C GLU A 68 6.16 11.42 3.08
N VAL A 69 5.68 10.35 2.43
CA VAL A 69 4.33 10.25 1.88
C VAL A 69 3.28 10.33 2.98
N LEU A 70 3.50 9.65 4.11
CA LEU A 70 2.61 9.74 5.28
C LEU A 70 2.58 11.16 5.85
N GLN A 71 3.75 11.75 6.12
CA GLN A 71 3.84 13.09 6.72
C GLN A 71 3.20 14.16 5.83
N HIS A 72 3.41 14.07 4.52
CA HIS A 72 2.80 14.97 3.57
C HIS A 72 1.28 14.75 3.44
N ALA A 73 0.80 13.52 3.54
CA ALA A 73 -0.64 13.24 3.57
C ALA A 73 -1.31 13.79 4.84
N LEU A 74 -0.69 13.57 6.01
CA LEU A 74 -1.21 14.01 7.30
C LEU A 74 -1.20 15.54 7.44
N SER A 75 -0.13 16.21 6.99
CA SER A 75 -0.07 17.68 7.03
C SER A 75 -1.15 18.33 6.18
N ARG A 76 -1.50 17.73 5.03
CA ARG A 76 -2.63 18.17 4.21
C ARG A 76 -3.98 17.88 4.85
N LEU A 77 -4.12 16.75 5.54
CA LEU A 77 -5.39 16.35 6.15
C LEU A 77 -5.73 17.17 7.40
N TYR A 78 -4.75 17.43 8.26
CA TYR A 78 -4.95 18.07 9.56
C TYR A 78 -4.63 19.58 9.57
N GLU A 79 -3.97 20.09 8.53
CA GLU A 79 -3.57 21.49 8.28
C GLU A 79 -2.64 22.14 9.32
N ASN A 80 -2.78 21.82 10.61
CA ASN A 80 -2.09 22.49 11.72
C ASN A 80 -1.38 21.50 12.66
N VAL A 81 -2.15 20.64 13.34
CA VAL A 81 -1.63 19.74 14.38
C VAL A 81 -2.08 18.32 14.09
N ILE A 82 -1.11 17.44 13.80
CA ILE A 82 -1.35 16.02 13.56
C ILE A 82 -1.57 15.34 14.93
N PRO A 83 -2.73 14.71 15.18
CA PRO A 83 -2.97 13.97 16.41
C PRO A 83 -1.98 12.80 16.53
N SER A 84 -1.36 12.62 17.69
CA SER A 84 -0.41 11.52 17.92
C SER A 84 -1.03 10.12 17.83
N ASN A 85 -2.37 10.04 17.87
CA ASN A 85 -3.16 8.82 17.77
C ASN A 85 -3.91 8.70 16.43
N HIS A 86 -3.46 9.35 15.37
CA HIS A 86 -4.08 9.18 14.06
C HIS A 86 -4.02 7.70 13.61
N PRO A 87 -5.02 7.21 12.85
CA PRO A 87 -5.07 5.79 12.45
C PRO A 87 -4.23 5.50 11.20
N TYR A 88 -3.77 6.52 10.48
CA TYR A 88 -3.19 6.36 9.15
C TYR A 88 -1.80 5.74 9.18
N LYS A 89 -1.58 4.84 8.21
CA LYS A 89 -0.33 4.13 7.96
C LYS A 89 0.05 4.27 6.49
N CYS A 90 1.32 4.06 6.17
CA CYS A 90 1.80 4.00 4.79
C CYS A 90 2.17 2.57 4.42
N TYR A 91 1.62 2.11 3.30
CA TYR A 91 1.91 0.81 2.71
C TYR A 91 2.60 0.99 1.37
N GLN A 92 3.59 0.15 1.07
CA GLN A 92 4.36 0.20 -0.17
C GLN A 92 4.38 -1.16 -0.86
N PHE A 93 4.07 -1.17 -2.15
CA PHE A 93 4.49 -2.23 -3.05
C PHE A 93 5.86 -1.90 -3.61
N ILE A 94 6.73 -2.90 -3.62
CA ILE A 94 8.10 -2.79 -4.13
C ILE A 94 8.18 -3.53 -5.47
N ASP A 95 8.87 -2.93 -6.44
CA ASP A 95 9.10 -3.57 -7.73
C ASP A 95 10.29 -4.56 -7.71
N ILE A 96 10.56 -5.17 -8.86
CA ILE A 96 11.65 -6.14 -9.01
C ILE A 96 13.05 -5.53 -8.87
N ASP A 97 13.16 -4.20 -8.90
CA ASP A 97 14.40 -3.43 -8.76
C ASP A 97 14.53 -2.81 -7.35
N ASP A 98 13.73 -3.29 -6.39
CA ASP A 98 13.67 -2.83 -5.00
C ASP A 98 13.20 -1.37 -4.80
N ASN A 99 12.56 -0.76 -5.81
CA ASN A 99 12.01 0.60 -5.71
C ASN A 99 10.54 0.60 -5.28
N ALA A 100 10.11 1.70 -4.66
CA ALA A 100 8.70 1.88 -4.29
C ALA A 100 7.85 2.14 -5.54
N ALA A 101 7.07 1.15 -5.95
CA ALA A 101 6.26 1.18 -7.16
C ALA A 101 4.88 1.82 -6.91
N LEU A 102 4.29 1.56 -5.75
CA LEU A 102 2.99 2.10 -5.36
C LEU A 102 2.96 2.32 -3.85
N GLU A 103 2.66 3.55 -3.42
CA GLU A 103 2.57 3.93 -2.00
C GLU A 103 1.16 4.41 -1.66
N ILE A 104 0.60 3.89 -0.57
CA ILE A 104 -0.79 4.11 -0.19
C ILE A 104 -0.86 4.48 1.28
N VAL A 105 -1.48 5.62 1.58
CA VAL A 105 -1.76 6.06 2.95
C VAL A 105 -3.23 5.86 3.26
N CYS A 106 -3.53 5.01 4.24
CA CYS A 106 -4.88 4.57 4.58
C CYS A 106 -5.00 4.23 6.07
N SER A 107 -6.22 4.04 6.58
CA SER A 107 -6.47 3.69 7.99
C SER A 107 -6.28 2.20 8.28
N SER A 108 -6.65 1.36 7.33
CA SER A 108 -6.63 -0.10 7.48
C SER A 108 -6.60 -0.81 6.13
N ILE A 109 -6.24 -2.10 6.16
CA ILE A 109 -6.25 -2.98 4.99
C ILE A 109 -7.04 -4.26 5.27
N GLU A 110 -7.65 -4.81 4.22
CA GLU A 110 -8.24 -6.14 4.21
C GLU A 110 -7.71 -6.92 3.01
N ILE A 111 -7.36 -8.19 3.20
CA ILE A 111 -6.72 -9.02 2.17
C ILE A 111 -7.61 -10.24 1.89
N PHE A 112 -7.91 -10.45 0.61
CA PHE A 112 -8.74 -11.54 0.11
C PHE A 112 -7.98 -12.39 -0.90
N TYR A 113 -8.23 -13.70 -0.88
CA TYR A 113 -7.61 -14.68 -1.76
C TYR A 113 -8.69 -15.39 -2.58
N SER A 114 -8.45 -15.62 -3.87
CA SER A 114 -9.32 -16.38 -4.77
C SER A 114 -8.53 -17.21 -5.77
#